data_AF-A0A918TGH2-F1
#
_entry.id   AF-A0A918TGH2-F1
#
_cell.length_a   1.000
_cell.length_b   1.000
_cell.length_c   1.000
_cell.angle_alpha   90.00
_cell.angle_beta   90.00
_cell.angle_gamma   90.00
#
_symmetry.space_group_name_H-M   'P 1'
#
loop_
_entity.id
_entity.type
_entity.pdbx_description
1 polymer ?
#
loop_
_entity_poly.entity_id
_entity_poly.type
_entity_poly.pdbx_seq_one_letter_code
_entity_poly.pdbx_strand_id
1 'polypeptide(L)' 'MGTSIGAGMTNHLYYGDNLKVLRDSIRDESVDLIYLDPPFNSNASYSVLLKGPSGTESAAQIEAF' A
#
# COMPACT_ATOMS: atom_id res chain seq x y z
N MET A 1 0.65 45.20 2.14
CA MET A 1 1.80 44.38 1.69
C MET A 1 1.80 43.11 2.54
N GLY A 2 0.95 42.14 2.19
CA GLY A 2 0.88 40.85 2.89
C GLY A 2 1.42 39.79 1.96
N THR A 3 2.50 39.14 2.36
CA THR A 3 3.17 38.07 1.62
C THR A 3 2.23 36.86 1.59
N SER A 4 1.74 36.47 0.40
CA SER A 4 1.02 35.21 0.26
C SER A 4 2.03 34.08 0.47
N ILE A 5 1.90 33.32 1.56
CA ILE A 5 2.49 31.99 1.63
C ILE A 5 1.97 31.22 0.41
N GLY A 6 2.87 30.69 -0.43
CA GLY A 6 2.50 30.03 -1.68
C GLY A 6 1.40 29.00 -1.42
N ALA A 7 0.37 29.00 -2.26
CA ALA A 7 -0.71 28.02 -2.18
C ALA A 7 -0.09 26.61 -2.15
N GLY A 8 -0.10 25.98 -0.98
CA GLY A 8 0.47 24.65 -0.80
C GLY A 8 -0.22 23.70 -1.77
N MET A 9 0.58 22.94 -2.53
CA MET A 9 0.02 21.94 -3.45
C MET A 9 -0.96 21.06 -2.67
N THR A 10 -2.18 20.94 -3.19
CA THR A 10 -3.21 20.13 -2.55
C THR A 10 -2.82 18.66 -2.68
N ASN A 11 -2.72 17.98 -1.54
CA ASN A 11 -2.46 16.55 -1.52
C ASN A 11 -3.75 15.78 -1.78
N HIS A 12 -3.66 14.69 -2.52
CA HIS A 12 -4.80 13.83 -2.86
C HIS A 12 -4.61 12.44 -2.28
N LEU A 13 -5.68 11.87 -1.70
CA LEU A 13 -5.74 10.47 -1.26
C LEU A 13 -6.82 9.76 -2.07
N TYR A 14 -6.45 8.66 -2.73
CA TYR A 14 -7.35 7.82 -3.49
C TYR A 14 -7.53 6.47 -2.78
N TYR A 15 -8.75 5.94 -2.77
CA TYR A 15 -9.08 4.64 -2.19
C TYR A 15 -9.65 3.70 -3.26
N GLY A 16 -9.08 2.49 -3.38
CA GLY A 16 -9.52 1.47 -4.33
C GLY A 16 -8.36 0.68 -4.95
N ASP A 17 -8.67 -0.08 -5.98
CA ASP A 17 -7.68 -0.77 -6.82
C ASP A 17 -6.73 0.23 -7.48
N ASN A 18 -5.42 -0.01 -7.37
CA ASN A 18 -4.41 0.95 -7.81
C ASN A 18 -4.43 1.16 -9.33
N LEU A 19 -4.62 0.12 -10.14
CA LEU A 19 -4.64 0.23 -11.60
C LEU A 19 -5.84 1.05 -12.06
N LYS A 20 -7.01 0.83 -11.48
CA LYS A 20 -8.20 1.63 -11.78
C LYS A 20 -8.00 3.09 -11.39
N VAL A 21 -7.49 3.35 -10.19
CA VAL A 21 -7.23 4.72 -9.72
C VAL A 21 -6.24 5.45 -10.64
N LEU A 22 -5.11 4.82 -10.96
CA LEU A 22 -4.09 5.41 -11.82
C LEU A 22 -4.64 5.76 -13.21
N ARG A 23 -5.50 4.91 -13.79
CA ARG A 23 -6.08 5.13 -15.12
C ARG A 23 -7.19 6.17 -15.15
N ASP A 24 -8.08 6.16 -14.16
CA ASP A 24 -9.29 6.97 -14.20
C ASP A 24 -9.11 8.35 -13.55
N SER A 25 -8.17 8.48 -12.61
CA SER A 25 -8.07 9.66 -11.74
C SER A 25 -6.77 10.45 -11.89
N ILE A 26 -5.72 9.87 -12.47
CA ILE A 26 -4.41 10.52 -12.63
C ILE A 26 -4.17 10.79 -14.11
N ARG A 27 -3.69 12.01 -14.42
CA ARG A 27 -3.39 12.40 -15.80
C ARG A 27 -2.06 11.78 -16.25
N ASP A 28 -1.96 11.54 -17.55
CA ASP A 28 -0.71 11.12 -18.17
C ASP A 28 0.39 12.18 -17.97
N GLU A 29 1.64 11.70 -17.83
CA GLU A 29 2.85 12.53 -17.72
C GLU A 29 2.80 13.59 -16.60
N SER A 30 1.97 13.39 -15.57
CA SER A 30 1.77 14.37 -14.50
C SER A 30 2.49 14.06 -13.18
N VAL A 31 3.35 13.05 -13.16
CA VAL A 31 4.02 12.56 -11.93
C VAL A 31 5.52 12.53 -12.15
N ASP A 32 6.27 13.31 -11.37
CA ASP A 32 7.73 13.40 -11.47
C ASP A 32 8.47 12.28 -10.73
N LEU A 33 7.90 11.78 -9.63
CA LEU A 33 8.51 10.77 -8.76
C LEU A 33 7.48 9.82 -8.20
N ILE A 34 7.79 8.52 -8.22
CA ILE A 34 6.96 7.45 -7.67
C ILE A 34 7.78 6.71 -6.61
N TYR A 35 7.22 6.57 -5.42
CA TYR A 35 7.67 5.61 -4.41
C TYR A 35 6.62 4.49 -4.31
N LEU A 36 7.05 3.24 -4.47
CA LEU A 36 6.18 2.08 -4.44
C LEU A 36 6.86 0.94 -3.68
N ASP A 37 6.16 0.37 -2.70
CA ASP A 37 6.57 -0.81 -1.93
C ASP A 37 5.52 -1.91 -2.13
N PRO A 38 5.53 -2.62 -3.28
CA PRO A 38 4.56 -3.67 -3.55
C PRO A 38 4.85 -4.88 -2.65
N PRO A 39 3.85 -5.73 -2.34
CA PRO A 39 4.10 -6.94 -1.60
C PRO A 39 5.18 -7.78 -2.29
N PHE A 40 6.23 -8.12 -1.54
CA PHE A 40 7.26 -9.03 -2.03
C PHE A 40 6.63 -10.39 -2.27
N ASN A 41 6.59 -10.81 -3.54
CA ASN A 41 6.24 -12.18 -3.92
C ASN A 41 7.41 -13.13 -3.61
N SER A 42 7.75 -13.25 -2.33
CA SER A 42 8.90 -14.01 -1.85
C SER A 42 8.63 -15.52 -1.76
N ASN A 43 7.40 -15.97 -2.06
CA ASN A 43 6.92 -17.32 -1.70
C ASN A 43 7.19 -17.68 -0.22
N ALA A 44 7.48 -16.68 0.62
CA ALA A 44 7.72 -16.88 2.02
C ALA A 44 6.36 -17.12 2.65
N SER A 45 6.06 -18.39 2.91
CA SER A 45 4.98 -18.77 3.81
C SER A 45 5.24 -18.06 5.15
N TYR A 46 4.49 -17.00 5.43
CA TYR A 46 4.54 -16.26 6.70
C TYR A 46 3.89 -17.07 7.84
N SER A 47 4.05 -18.41 7.81
CA SER A 47 3.62 -19.34 8.86
C SER A 47 4.69 -19.51 9.96
N VAL A 48 5.79 -18.76 9.89
CA VAL A 48 6.95 -18.93 10.79
C VAL A 48 6.81 -18.16 12.12
N LEU A 49 5.65 -17.57 12.44
CA LEU A 49 5.49 -16.81 13.70
C LEU A 49 4.48 -17.39 14.70
N LEU A 50 4.05 -18.65 14.56
CA LEU A 50 3.26 -19.31 15.62
C LEU A 50 3.65 -20.80 15.81
N LYS A 51 4.94 -21.10 15.99
CA LYS A 51 5.32 -22.30 16.74
C LYS A 51 5.40 -21.92 18.22
N GLY A 52 4.27 -21.98 18.91
CA GLY A 52 4.29 -22.11 20.36
C GLY A 52 5.07 -23.38 20.74
N PRO A 53 5.74 -23.42 21.91
CA PRO A 53 6.64 -24.50 22.30
C PRO A 53 6.01 -25.91 22.40
N SER A 54 4.71 -26.03 22.18
CA SER A 54 3.93 -27.27 22.40
C SER A 54 3.42 -27.94 21.12
N GLY A 55 3.88 -27.54 19.93
CA GLY A 55 3.69 -28.32 18.68
C GLY A 55 2.24 -28.56 18.22
N THR A 56 1.28 -27.81 18.74
CA THR A 56 -0.13 -27.87 18.32
C THR A 56 -0.40 -26.76 17.33
N GLU A 57 -0.80 -27.14 16.11
CA GLU A 57 -1.11 -26.18 15.05
C GLU A 57 -2.33 -25.34 15.43
N SER A 58 -2.19 -24.01 15.35
CA SER A 58 -3.28 -23.07 15.60
C SER A 58 -4.19 -23.02 14.36
N ALA A 59 -5.47 -23.31 14.55
CA ALA A 59 -6.52 -23.26 13.52
C ALA A 59 -6.84 -21.85 12.99
N ALA A 60 -5.96 -20.86 13.20
CA ALA A 60 -6.16 -19.47 12.79
C ALA A 60 -5.59 -19.18 11.38
N GLN A 61 -5.46 -20.20 10.54
CA GLN A 61 -5.01 -20.06 9.16
C GLN A 61 -6.23 -20.12 8.22
N ILE A 62 -7.15 -19.17 8.40
CA ILE A 62 -8.26 -18.95 7.47
C ILE A 62 -8.19 -17.49 7.05
N GLU A 63 -8.03 -17.32 5.73
CA GLU A 63 -8.24 -16.10 4.95
C GLU A 63 -7.32 -14.91 5.20
N ALA A 64 -6.25 -14.86 4.40
CA ALA A 64 -5.86 -13.60 3.77
C ALA A 64 -5.91 -13.82 2.25
N PHE A 65 -7.13 -13.75 1.70
CA PHE A 65 -7.36 -13.46 0.28
C PHE A 65 -8.07 -12.12 0.20
#